data_AF-A0A1Q6XBU8-F1
#
_entry.id   AF-A0A1Q6XBU8-F1
#
_cell.length_a   1.000
_cell.length_b   1.000
_cell.length_c   1.000
_cell.angle_alpha   90.00
_cell.angle_beta   90.00
_cell.angle_gamma   90.00
#
_symmetry.space_group_name_H-M   'P 1'
#
loop_
_entity.id
_entity.type
_entity.pdbx_description
1 polymer ?
#
loop_
_entity_poly.entity_id
_entity_poly.type
_entity_poly.pdbx_seq_one_letter_code
_entity_poly.pdbx_strand_id
1 'polypeptide(L)'
;MLVYSHIWDALLKLISIFGIMGLVVRFKLDERIHPAALMITVVTVIWVLLYRQYISILSSWLYARLALGTGVTFSEAKALRKLFQLDLSGKWIPLKAVKQLPSEQRHDALLHALSTYASRRAMLF
;
A
#
# COMPACT_ATOMS: atom_id res chain seq x y z
N MET A 1 -9.55 0.91 15.80
CA MET A 1 -8.91 1.88 14.86
C MET A 1 -7.80 1.28 13.98
N LEU A 2 -7.65 -0.06 13.92
CA LEU A 2 -6.65 -0.74 13.07
C LEU A 2 -7.14 -1.07 11.65
N VAL A 3 -8.43 -0.95 11.37
CA VAL A 3 -9.06 -1.58 10.18
C VAL A 3 -9.00 -0.69 8.92
N TYR A 4 -8.95 0.63 9.06
CA TYR A 4 -9.24 1.56 7.93
C TYR A 4 -8.13 1.72 6.89
N SER A 5 -6.85 1.57 7.24
CA SER A 5 -5.76 1.58 6.25
C SER A 5 -5.75 0.29 5.42
N HIS A 6 -6.09 -0.84 6.05
CA HIS A 6 -6.07 -2.15 5.42
C HIS A 6 -7.32 -2.50 4.64
N ILE A 7 -8.44 -1.81 4.85
CA ILE A 7 -9.60 -1.96 3.97
C ILE A 7 -9.20 -1.64 2.53
N TRP A 8 -8.48 -0.53 2.30
CA TRP A 8 -8.04 -0.18 0.94
C TRP A 8 -7.00 -1.14 0.39
N ASP A 9 -6.04 -1.57 1.22
CA ASP A 9 -5.05 -2.57 0.80
C ASP A 9 -5.69 -3.93 0.49
N ALA A 10 -6.64 -4.39 1.32
CA ALA A 10 -7.36 -5.65 1.14
C ALA A 10 -8.30 -5.60 -0.07
N LEU A 11 -9.04 -4.51 -0.25
CA LEU A 11 -9.90 -4.32 -1.42
C LEU A 11 -9.09 -4.33 -2.71
N LEU A 12 -7.96 -3.61 -2.76
CA LEU A 12 -7.10 -3.62 -3.94
C LEU A 12 -6.47 -4.99 -4.19
N LYS A 13 -6.09 -5.73 -3.14
CA LYS A 13 -5.63 -7.12 -3.27
C LYS A 13 -6.71 -8.01 -3.86
N LEU A 14 -7.94 -7.97 -3.33
CA LEU A 14 -9.06 -8.76 -3.85
C LEU A 14 -9.32 -8.43 -5.32
N ILE A 15 -9.46 -7.14 -5.66
CA ILE A 15 -9.66 -6.70 -7.05
C ILE A 15 -8.52 -7.20 -7.96
N SER A 16 -7.27 -7.13 -7.50
CA SER A 16 -6.12 -7.60 -8.27
C SER A 16 -6.13 -9.11 -8.50
N ILE A 17 -6.54 -9.91 -7.48
CA ILE A 17 -6.62 -11.36 -7.59
C ILE A 17 -7.69 -11.75 -8.61
N PHE A 18 -8.89 -11.19 -8.49
CA PHE A 18 -9.96 -11.43 -9.47
C PHE A 18 -9.59 -10.95 -10.88
N GLY A 19 -8.92 -9.81 -10.99
CA GLY A 19 -8.41 -9.30 -12.27
C GLY A 19 -7.39 -10.25 -12.90
N ILE A 20 -6.43 -10.76 -12.14
CA ILE A 20 -5.43 -11.72 -12.61
C ILE A 20 -6.10 -13.04 -13.01
N MET A 21 -7.03 -13.57 -12.22
CA MET A 21 -7.78 -14.78 -12.58
C MET A 21 -8.55 -14.58 -13.89
N GLY A 22 -9.21 -13.45 -14.05
CA GLY A 22 -9.90 -13.09 -15.30
C GLY A 22 -8.95 -13.05 -16.50
N LEU A 23 -7.74 -12.50 -16.33
CA LEU A 23 -6.72 -12.48 -17.39
C LEU A 23 -6.22 -13.89 -17.73
N VAL A 24 -5.94 -14.74 -16.73
CA VAL A 24 -5.50 -16.13 -16.94
C VAL A 24 -6.52 -16.88 -17.78
N VAL A 25 -7.81 -16.79 -17.44
CA VAL A 25 -8.90 -17.44 -18.18
C VAL A 25 -9.06 -16.82 -19.58
N ARG A 26 -9.07 -15.48 -19.69
CA ARG A 26 -9.28 -14.78 -20.96
C ARG A 26 -8.21 -15.07 -22.01
N PHE A 27 -6.96 -15.26 -21.56
CA PHE A 27 -5.80 -15.54 -22.41
C PHE A 27 -5.44 -17.03 -22.48
N LYS A 28 -6.19 -17.92 -21.80
CA LYS A 28 -5.94 -19.37 -21.74
C LYS A 28 -4.49 -19.67 -21.33
N LEU A 29 -3.99 -18.95 -20.33
CA LEU A 29 -2.58 -19.08 -19.91
C LEU A 29 -2.30 -20.45 -19.28
N ASP A 30 -3.33 -21.09 -18.75
CA ASP A 30 -3.31 -22.45 -18.21
C ASP A 30 -3.00 -23.51 -19.26
N GLU A 31 -3.40 -23.30 -20.52
CA GLU A 31 -3.09 -24.16 -21.67
C GLU A 31 -1.73 -23.84 -22.30
N ARG A 32 -1.20 -22.62 -22.08
CA ARG A 32 0.01 -22.10 -22.76
C ARG A 32 1.27 -22.22 -21.93
N ILE A 33 1.17 -22.20 -20.61
CA ILE A 33 2.32 -22.18 -19.70
C ILE A 33 2.32 -23.45 -18.86
N HIS A 34 3.13 -24.42 -19.29
CA HIS A 34 3.35 -25.66 -18.58
C HIS A 34 4.81 -25.77 -18.07
N PRO A 35 5.04 -26.41 -16.92
CA PRO A 35 4.03 -26.99 -16.01
C PRO A 35 3.25 -25.91 -15.24
N ALA A 36 2.09 -26.26 -14.67
CA ALA A 36 1.24 -25.33 -13.92
C ALA A 36 1.99 -24.59 -12.79
N ALA A 37 2.98 -25.25 -12.17
CA ALA A 37 3.86 -24.65 -11.17
C ALA A 37 4.65 -23.43 -11.71
N LEU A 38 5.09 -23.48 -12.97
CA LEU A 38 5.77 -22.35 -13.61
C LEU A 38 4.83 -21.16 -13.78
N MET A 39 3.60 -21.41 -14.25
CA MET A 39 2.57 -20.37 -14.37
C MET A 39 2.27 -19.72 -13.02
N ILE A 40 2.04 -20.52 -11.97
CA ILE A 40 1.77 -20.03 -10.61
C ILE A 40 2.94 -19.16 -10.13
N THR A 41 4.18 -19.59 -10.38
CA THR A 41 5.38 -18.84 -9.99
C THR A 41 5.44 -17.49 -10.71
N VAL A 42 5.28 -17.48 -12.04
CA VAL A 42 5.32 -16.26 -12.85
C VAL A 42 4.22 -15.28 -12.43
N VAL A 43 2.99 -15.76 -12.27
CA VAL A 43 1.85 -14.95 -11.82
C VAL A 43 2.10 -14.37 -10.43
N THR A 44 2.61 -15.19 -9.50
CA THR A 44 2.92 -14.74 -8.14
C THR A 44 4.00 -13.67 -8.13
N VAL A 45 5.09 -13.85 -8.89
CA VAL A 45 6.17 -12.87 -9.00
C VAL A 45 5.65 -11.56 -9.59
N ILE A 46 4.90 -11.61 -10.69
CA ILE A 46 4.29 -10.43 -11.31
C ILE A 46 3.37 -9.73 -10.31
N TRP A 47 2.53 -10.47 -9.59
CA TRP A 47 1.63 -9.91 -8.59
C TRP A 47 2.39 -9.24 -7.45
N VAL A 48 3.46 -9.84 -6.93
CA VAL A 48 4.31 -9.24 -5.88
C VAL A 48 4.96 -7.95 -6.37
N LEU A 49 5.43 -7.92 -7.63
CA LEU A 49 6.02 -6.72 -8.24
C LEU A 49 4.97 -5.62 -8.42
N LEU A 50 3.80 -5.95 -8.99
CA LEU A 50 2.68 -5.02 -9.12
C LEU A 50 2.22 -4.49 -7.76
N TYR A 51 2.19 -5.36 -6.75
CA TYR A 51 1.81 -4.98 -5.40
C TYR A 51 2.80 -3.98 -4.81
N ARG A 52 4.09 -4.32 -4.85
CA ARG A 52 5.16 -3.46 -4.33
C ARG A 52 5.26 -2.14 -5.05
N GLN A 53 5.04 -2.12 -6.36
CA GLN A 53 5.26 -0.94 -7.19
C GLN A 53 4.04 -0.03 -7.25
N TYR A 54 2.83 -0.58 -7.31
CA TYR A 54 1.62 0.22 -7.59
C TYR A 54 0.57 0.09 -6.49
N ILE A 55 0.12 -1.13 -6.16
CA ILE A 55 -1.03 -1.33 -5.25
C ILE A 55 -0.75 -0.75 -3.87
N SER A 56 0.46 -0.94 -3.35
CA SER A 56 0.83 -0.43 -2.04
C SER A 56 0.93 1.11 -1.97
N ILE A 57 1.26 1.76 -3.09
CA ILE A 57 1.26 3.23 -3.17
C ILE A 57 -0.18 3.72 -3.27
N LEU A 58 -0.99 3.06 -4.11
CA LEU A 58 -2.38 3.41 -4.31
C LEU A 58 -3.20 3.23 -3.01
N SER A 59 -2.97 2.18 -2.24
CA SER A 59 -3.63 2.00 -0.93
C SER A 59 -3.28 3.13 0.03
N SER A 60 -2.02 3.55 0.05
CA SER A 60 -1.54 4.68 0.85
C SER A 60 -2.16 6.01 0.41
N TRP A 61 -2.28 6.21 -0.89
CA TRP A 61 -2.90 7.40 -1.48
C TRP A 61 -4.41 7.46 -1.18
N LEU A 62 -5.13 6.36 -1.36
CA LEU A 62 -6.54 6.24 -1.03
C LEU A 62 -6.79 6.46 0.45
N TYR A 63 -5.95 5.89 1.32
CA TYR A 63 -6.06 6.10 2.75
C TYR A 63 -5.87 7.59 3.13
N ALA A 64 -4.84 8.24 2.60
CA ALA A 64 -4.60 9.66 2.88
C ALA A 64 -5.73 10.56 2.34
N ARG A 65 -6.25 10.30 1.14
CA ARG A 65 -7.33 11.12 0.58
C ARG A 65 -8.69 10.83 1.21
N LEU A 66 -9.08 9.56 1.31
CA LEU A 66 -10.43 9.18 1.70
C LEU A 66 -10.60 9.04 3.20
N ALA A 67 -9.59 8.55 3.92
CA ALA A 67 -9.69 8.34 5.37
C ALA A 67 -9.12 9.50 6.20
N LEU A 68 -8.12 10.23 5.68
CA LEU A 68 -7.55 11.40 6.36
C LEU A 68 -8.07 12.72 5.79
N GLY A 69 -8.70 12.73 4.61
CA GLY A 69 -9.21 13.95 3.99
C GLY A 69 -8.11 14.88 3.48
N THR A 70 -6.89 14.36 3.26
CA THR A 70 -5.73 15.16 2.88
C THR A 70 -5.44 15.08 1.39
N GLY A 71 -5.23 16.23 0.76
CA GLY A 71 -4.81 16.35 -0.64
C GLY A 71 -3.35 15.97 -0.84
N VAL A 72 -3.04 14.68 -0.85
CA VAL A 72 -1.69 14.19 -1.18
C VAL A 72 -1.58 13.81 -2.66
N THR A 73 -0.41 14.05 -3.23
CA THR A 73 0.03 13.59 -4.54
C THR A 73 0.46 12.12 -4.48
N PHE A 74 0.61 11.49 -5.65
CA PHE A 74 1.02 10.09 -5.72
C PHE A 74 2.48 9.88 -5.30
N SER A 75 3.35 10.86 -5.56
CA SER A 75 4.75 10.87 -5.11
C SER A 75 4.85 10.97 -3.58
N GLU A 76 4.05 11.82 -2.94
CA GLU A 76 3.97 11.89 -1.48
C GLU A 76 3.43 10.58 -0.90
N ALA A 77 2.38 10.01 -1.48
CA ALA A 77 1.82 8.73 -1.04
C ALA A 77 2.85 7.59 -1.08
N LYS A 78 3.75 7.59 -2.07
CA LYS A 78 4.87 6.63 -2.15
C LYS A 78 5.79 6.74 -0.93
N ALA A 79 6.06 7.96 -0.47
CA ALA A 79 6.89 8.19 0.71
C ALA A 79 6.13 7.85 2.01
N LEU A 80 4.88 8.30 2.12
CA LEU A 80 3.97 8.06 3.25
C LEU A 80 3.63 6.58 3.46
N ARG A 81 3.73 5.75 2.41
CA ARG A 81 3.58 4.30 2.51
C ARG A 81 4.36 3.70 3.67
N LYS A 82 5.56 4.21 3.97
CA LYS A 82 6.40 3.73 5.09
C LYS A 82 5.76 3.96 6.46
N LEU A 83 4.89 4.97 6.59
CA LEU A 83 4.14 5.25 7.81
C LEU A 83 2.90 4.37 7.96
N PHE A 84 2.32 3.92 6.84
CA PHE A 84 1.09 3.14 6.82
C PHE A 84 1.33 1.63 6.77
N GLN A 85 2.58 1.20 6.53
CA GLN A 85 3.01 -0.19 6.57
C GLN A 85 3.44 -0.60 7.99
N LEU A 86 3.40 -1.90 8.25
CA LEU A 86 4.01 -2.49 9.44
C LEU A 86 5.49 -2.12 9.46
N ASP A 87 5.95 -1.59 10.58
CA ASP A 87 7.38 -1.49 10.84
C ASP A 87 8.00 -2.91 10.93
N LEU A 88 9.33 -3.01 10.83
CA LEU A 88 10.05 -4.30 10.96
C LEU A 88 9.75 -5.01 12.30
N SER A 89 9.35 -4.24 13.31
CA SER A 89 8.89 -4.71 14.62
C SER A 89 7.44 -5.23 14.63
N GLY A 90 6.74 -5.23 13.49
CA GLY A 90 5.32 -5.55 13.40
C GLY A 90 4.41 -4.53 14.07
N LYS A 91 4.94 -3.36 14.45
CA LYS A 91 4.19 -2.29 15.11
C LYS A 91 3.76 -1.22 14.12
N TRP A 92 2.58 -0.67 14.38
CA TRP A 92 1.99 0.40 13.60
C TRP A 92 2.43 1.75 14.12
N ILE A 93 2.63 2.72 13.22
CA ILE A 93 2.80 4.11 13.63
C ILE A 93 1.42 4.68 13.95
N PRO A 94 1.17 5.13 15.18
CA PRO A 94 -0.14 5.63 15.59
C PRO A 94 -0.41 7.00 14.94
N LEU A 95 -1.32 7.04 13.97
CA LEU A 95 -1.76 8.27 13.30
C LEU A 95 -3.03 8.89 13.93
N LYS A 96 -3.36 8.51 15.16
CA LYS A 96 -4.53 9.04 15.87
C LYS A 96 -4.45 10.55 16.03
N ALA A 97 -3.28 11.07 16.38
CA ALA A 97 -3.05 12.51 16.54
C ALA A 97 -3.32 13.27 15.23
N VAL A 98 -2.88 12.73 14.09
CA VAL A 98 -3.12 13.34 12.77
C VAL A 98 -4.61 13.41 12.45
N LYS A 99 -5.39 12.36 12.76
CA LYS A 99 -6.84 12.36 12.49
C LYS A 99 -7.63 13.41 13.28
N GLN A 100 -7.14 13.79 14.45
CA GLN A 100 -7.79 14.76 15.32
C GLN A 100 -7.56 16.21 14.89
N LEU A 101 -6.58 16.45 14.01
CA LEU A 101 -6.28 17.79 13.50
C LEU A 101 -7.35 18.25 12.48
N PRO A 102 -7.54 19.57 12.32
CA PRO A 102 -8.30 20.15 11.22
C PRO A 102 -7.72 19.72 9.86
N SER A 103 -8.58 19.54 8.85
CA SER A 103 -8.18 18.98 7.54
C SER A 103 -6.98 19.70 6.91
N GLU A 104 -6.91 21.03 7.06
CA GLU A 104 -5.84 21.87 6.54
C GLU A 104 -4.47 21.55 7.15
N GLN A 105 -4.43 21.15 8.42
CA GLN A 105 -3.19 20.88 9.15
C GLN A 105 -2.74 19.40 9.04
N ARG A 106 -3.60 18.52 8.53
CA ARG A 106 -3.32 17.08 8.45
C ARG A 106 -2.23 16.75 7.44
N HIS A 107 -2.12 17.51 6.34
CA HIS A 107 -1.10 17.29 5.32
C HIS A 107 0.30 17.55 5.90
N ASP A 108 0.51 18.71 6.51
CA ASP A 108 1.77 19.06 7.17
C ASP A 108 2.12 18.10 8.30
N ALA A 109 1.13 17.71 9.10
CA ALA A 109 1.33 16.73 10.18
C ALA A 109 1.77 15.35 9.65
N LEU A 110 1.27 14.91 8.49
CA LEU A 110 1.71 13.66 7.85
C LEU A 110 3.14 13.76 7.35
N LEU A 111 3.52 14.87 6.71
CA LEU A 111 4.88 15.08 6.23
C LEU A 111 5.87 15.21 7.40
N HIS A 112 5.47 15.86 8.50
CA HIS A 112 6.26 15.94 9.72
C HIS A 112 6.43 14.56 10.38
N ALA A 113 5.38 13.73 10.41
CA ALA A 113 5.49 12.36 10.89
C ALA A 113 6.45 11.53 10.02
N LEU A 114 6.45 11.76 8.70
CA LEU A 114 7.34 11.10 7.75
C LEU A 114 8.81 11.49 7.97
N SER A 115 9.10 12.78 8.13
CA SER A 115 10.46 13.26 8.39
C SER A 115 10.97 12.73 9.72
N THR A 116 10.14 12.75 10.77
CA THR A 116 10.49 12.21 12.08
C THR A 116 10.81 10.71 12.01
N TYR A 117 10.01 9.94 11.27
CA TYR A 117 10.27 8.51 11.06
C TYR A 117 11.58 8.27 10.29
N ALA A 118 11.85 9.06 9.26
CA ALA A 118 13.10 8.97 8.49
C ALA A 118 14.33 9.25 9.35
N SER A 119 14.30 10.32 10.15
CA SER A 119 15.40 10.69 11.05
C SER A 119 15.66 9.63 12.14
N ARG A 120 14.60 9.06 12.74
CA ARG A 120 14.76 7.99 13.73
C ARG A 120 15.39 6.74 13.14
N ARG A 121 15.03 6.39 11.91
CA ARG A 121 15.61 5.23 11.22
C ARG A 121 17.09 5.47 10.88
N ALA A 122 17.46 6.70 10.49
CA ALA A 122 18.85 7.04 10.19
C ALA A 122 19.79 6.94 11.41
N MET A 123 19.27 7.11 12.64
CA MET A 123 20.06 6.96 13.87
C MET A 123 20.22 5.50 14.34
N LEU A 124 19.49 4.55 13.76
CA LEU A 124 19.52 3.13 14.13
C LEU A 124 20.45 2.30 13.24
N PHE A 125 21.14 2.94 12.28
CA PHE A 125 22.15 2.35 11.40
C PHE A 125 23.43 3.19 11.48
#